data_AF-A0A1Q3HT76-F1
#
_entry.id   AF-A0A1Q3HT76-F1
#
_cell.length_a   1.000
_cell.length_b   1.000
_cell.length_c   1.000
_cell.angle_alpha   90.00
_cell.angle_beta   90.00
_cell.angle_gamma   90.00
#
_symmetry.space_group_name_H-M   'P 1'
#
loop_
_entity.id
_entity.type
_entity.pdbx_description
1 polymer ?
#
loop_
_entity_poly.entity_id
_entity_poly.type
_entity_poly.pdbx_seq_one_letter_code
_entity_poly.pdbx_strand_id
1 'polypeptide(L)'
;MSPRPDHLQALPFERSDSVRERVAALEVLSPREIDQRLSELGYRGQQEARRAASVLTYRHLQRLRRIHLEGLAPEPGTRENCLFLGPTGSGKTFLVELLFKEILGVPTVIVDATQFSETGYVGDDVTTMLSRLYEAAGGDAAWAACGAICMDEFDKLATSRSDARFSGQQTTKDVSGFGVQRSLLNLLSAPRADFPPDFGFTSRTPPMPMELSALTFIACGAFSGLKHTAEELGGHKERMGFGRETGKRETAIAEKVTDDQLEQTTAFARYGFIPELIGRFSRIVSFSPLDAQTLGKILEDNVLRAYEREFAHEGLTLVVEPTVREWVVARALKRETGARGLRATLVPQLERAAYDHFGEPQVATVRLVLDGEQVRTVAE
;
A
#
# COMPACT_ATOMS: atom_id res chain seq x y z
N MET A 1 -18.10 -5.45 -43.02
CA MET A 1 -17.08 -6.09 -42.17
C MET A 1 -15.89 -5.17 -42.13
N SER A 2 -15.76 -4.36 -41.08
CA SER A 2 -14.59 -3.51 -40.88
C SER A 2 -13.38 -4.42 -40.61
N PRO A 3 -12.20 -4.16 -41.21
CA PRO A 3 -11.03 -4.98 -40.96
C PRO A 3 -10.62 -4.83 -39.49
N ARG A 4 -10.32 -5.95 -38.83
CA ARG A 4 -9.67 -5.94 -37.51
C ARG A 4 -8.29 -5.30 -37.69
N PRO A 5 -7.88 -4.34 -36.85
CA PRO A 5 -6.55 -3.76 -36.99
C PRO A 5 -5.47 -4.81 -36.69
N ASP A 6 -4.67 -5.12 -37.70
CA ASP A 6 -3.49 -6.00 -37.68
C ASP A 6 -2.30 -5.35 -36.93
N HIS A 7 -2.49 -5.06 -35.64
CA HIS A 7 -1.42 -4.63 -34.74
C HIS A 7 -1.41 -5.44 -33.45
N LEU A 8 -1.50 -6.77 -33.55
CA LEU A 8 -0.96 -7.63 -32.50
C LEU A 8 0.55 -7.70 -32.71
N GLN A 9 1.28 -6.70 -32.20
CA GLN A 9 2.72 -6.82 -32.01
C GLN A 9 2.96 -8.14 -31.25
N ALA A 10 3.90 -8.95 -31.75
CA ALA A 10 4.30 -10.17 -31.05
C ALA A 10 4.66 -9.83 -29.60
N LEU A 11 4.26 -10.69 -28.66
CA LEU A 11 4.66 -10.56 -27.26
C LEU A 11 6.19 -10.42 -27.20
N PRO A 12 6.73 -9.47 -26.43
CA PRO A 12 8.18 -9.22 -26.41
C PRO A 12 8.99 -10.34 -25.73
N PHE A 13 8.37 -11.47 -25.36
CA PHE A 13 8.98 -12.55 -24.58
C PHE A 13 8.34 -13.91 -24.85
N GLU A 14 9.12 -14.98 -24.58
CA GLU A 14 8.65 -16.37 -24.66
C GLU A 14 7.62 -16.67 -23.56
N ARG A 15 6.57 -17.41 -23.92
CA ARG A 15 5.56 -17.83 -22.96
C ARG A 15 6.10 -19.00 -22.15
N SER A 16 6.07 -18.86 -20.82
CA SER A 16 6.27 -19.99 -19.91
C SER A 16 4.95 -20.74 -19.74
N ASP A 17 4.91 -22.01 -20.16
CA ASP A 17 3.74 -22.87 -19.95
C ASP A 17 3.39 -23.03 -18.47
N SER A 18 4.41 -23.06 -17.59
CA SER A 18 4.23 -23.05 -16.13
C SER A 18 3.46 -21.81 -15.64
N VAL A 19 3.82 -20.62 -16.13
CA VAL A 19 3.10 -19.38 -15.76
C VAL A 19 1.68 -19.40 -16.31
N ARG A 20 1.48 -19.90 -17.53
CA ARG A 20 0.16 -20.04 -18.14
C ARG A 20 -0.77 -20.92 -17.30
N GLU A 21 -0.28 -22.06 -16.81
CA GLU A 21 -1.03 -22.96 -15.94
C GLU A 21 -1.39 -22.30 -14.61
N ARG A 22 -0.44 -21.61 -13.97
CA ARG A 22 -0.69 -20.87 -12.71
C ARG A 22 -1.74 -19.78 -12.90
N VAL A 23 -1.65 -18.98 -13.97
CA VAL A 23 -2.64 -17.93 -14.29
C VAL A 23 -4.02 -18.54 -14.61
N ALA A 24 -4.06 -19.70 -15.27
CA ALA A 24 -5.31 -20.40 -15.54
C ALA A 24 -5.99 -20.93 -14.27
N ALA A 25 -5.20 -21.29 -13.25
CA ALA A 25 -5.68 -21.77 -11.96
C ALA A 25 -6.18 -20.67 -11.01
N LEU A 26 -5.87 -19.39 -11.29
CA LEU A 26 -6.35 -18.27 -10.48
C LEU A 26 -7.88 -18.14 -10.53
N GLU A 27 -8.50 -17.99 -9.37
CA GLU A 27 -9.93 -17.79 -9.25
C GLU A 27 -10.34 -16.42 -9.84
N VAL A 28 -11.39 -16.43 -10.67
CA VAL A 28 -11.91 -15.21 -11.30
C VAL A 28 -13.12 -14.71 -10.52
N LEU A 29 -12.86 -13.80 -9.59
CA LEU A 29 -13.89 -13.12 -8.80
C LEU A 29 -14.25 -11.78 -9.43
N SER A 30 -15.53 -11.40 -9.41
CA SER A 30 -15.95 -10.04 -9.73
C SER A 30 -15.47 -9.05 -8.64
N PRO A 31 -15.39 -7.73 -8.94
CA PRO A 31 -15.01 -6.74 -7.93
C PRO A 31 -15.89 -6.73 -6.67
N ARG A 32 -17.16 -7.15 -6.78
CA ARG A 32 -18.06 -7.24 -5.62
C ARG A 32 -17.75 -8.47 -4.76
N GLU A 33 -17.41 -9.59 -5.38
CA GLU A 33 -17.00 -10.81 -4.67
C GLU A 33 -15.65 -10.61 -3.97
N ILE A 34 -14.70 -9.92 -4.61
CA ILE A 34 -13.44 -9.51 -3.99
C ILE A 34 -13.70 -8.65 -2.74
N ASP A 35 -14.57 -7.63 -2.86
CA ASP A 35 -14.94 -6.77 -1.73
C ASP A 35 -15.64 -7.53 -0.60
N GLN A 36 -16.48 -8.50 -0.94
CA GLN A 36 -17.10 -9.39 0.04
C GLN A 36 -16.02 -10.23 0.75
N ARG A 37 -15.08 -10.81 0.01
CA ARG A 37 -14.00 -11.63 0.56
C ARG A 37 -13.10 -10.86 1.50
N LEU A 38 -12.84 -9.58 1.23
CA LEU A 38 -12.15 -8.68 2.19
C LEU A 38 -12.88 -8.60 3.54
N SER A 39 -14.22 -8.55 3.52
CA SER A 39 -15.02 -8.53 4.74
C SER A 39 -14.93 -9.85 5.50
N GLU A 40 -14.95 -10.97 4.77
CA GLU A 40 -14.83 -12.31 5.35
C GLU A 40 -13.44 -12.54 5.96
N LEU A 41 -12.39 -11.96 5.36
CA LEU A 41 -11.02 -11.95 5.86
C LEU A 41 -10.77 -10.91 6.97
N GLY A 42 -11.82 -10.27 7.49
CA GLY A 42 -11.70 -9.40 8.66
C GLY A 42 -11.36 -7.94 8.37
N TYR A 43 -11.29 -7.51 7.11
CA TYR A 43 -11.09 -6.09 6.78
C TYR A 43 -12.36 -5.28 7.10
N ARG A 44 -12.22 -4.11 7.75
CA ARG A 44 -13.36 -3.28 8.21
C ARG A 44 -13.17 -1.81 7.83
N GLY A 45 -14.27 -1.16 7.46
CA GLY A 45 -14.28 0.26 7.05
C GLY A 45 -13.78 0.50 5.63
N GLN A 46 -13.46 1.76 5.31
CA GLN A 46 -12.83 2.19 4.06
C GLN A 46 -13.59 1.82 2.77
N GLN A 47 -14.91 2.04 2.73
CA GLN A 47 -15.77 1.57 1.63
C GLN A 47 -15.30 2.00 0.22
N GLU A 48 -14.99 3.29 0.03
CA GLU A 48 -14.50 3.79 -1.27
C GLU A 48 -13.13 3.20 -1.64
N ALA A 49 -12.22 3.07 -0.68
CA ALA A 49 -10.91 2.51 -0.91
C ALA A 49 -10.98 1.02 -1.27
N ARG A 50 -11.82 0.25 -0.58
CA ARG A 50 -12.07 -1.17 -0.89
C ARG A 50 -12.65 -1.35 -2.28
N ARG A 51 -13.63 -0.52 -2.67
CA ARG A 51 -14.21 -0.55 -4.02
C ARG A 51 -13.15 -0.27 -5.08
N ALA A 52 -12.33 0.76 -4.89
CA ALA A 52 -11.25 1.11 -5.82
C ALA A 52 -10.21 -0.01 -5.93
N ALA A 53 -9.78 -0.57 -4.81
CA ALA A 53 -8.75 -1.61 -4.76
C ALA A 53 -9.26 -2.97 -5.26
N SER A 54 -10.54 -3.28 -5.08
CA SER A 54 -11.16 -4.48 -5.66
C SER A 54 -11.20 -4.41 -7.18
N VAL A 55 -11.48 -3.22 -7.75
CA VAL A 55 -11.41 -3.00 -9.21
C VAL A 55 -9.97 -3.09 -9.71
N LEU A 56 -8.99 -2.53 -8.98
CA LEU A 56 -7.57 -2.66 -9.31
C LEU A 56 -7.15 -4.13 -9.39
N THR A 57 -7.53 -4.93 -8.39
CA THR A 57 -7.18 -6.36 -8.29
C THR A 57 -7.81 -7.16 -9.43
N TYR A 58 -9.09 -6.90 -9.73
CA TYR A 58 -9.78 -7.50 -10.86
C TYR A 58 -9.09 -7.17 -12.20
N ARG A 59 -8.72 -5.91 -12.40
CA ARG A 59 -8.03 -5.47 -13.63
C ARG A 59 -6.64 -6.08 -13.76
N HIS A 60 -5.92 -6.21 -12.64
CA HIS A 60 -4.65 -6.90 -12.60
C HIS A 60 -4.80 -8.36 -13.07
N LEU A 61 -5.75 -9.12 -12.49
CA LEU A 61 -6.02 -10.50 -12.92
C LEU A 61 -6.38 -10.57 -14.41
N GLN A 62 -7.26 -9.70 -14.90
CA GLN A 62 -7.63 -9.70 -16.31
C GLN A 62 -6.46 -9.37 -17.23
N ARG A 63 -5.54 -8.50 -16.79
CA ARG A 63 -4.30 -8.23 -17.53
C ARG A 63 -3.42 -9.48 -17.61
N LEU A 64 -3.25 -10.23 -16.52
CA LEU A 64 -2.51 -11.49 -16.54
C LEU A 64 -3.13 -12.49 -17.52
N ARG A 65 -4.46 -12.64 -17.49
CA ARG A 65 -5.16 -13.58 -18.38
C ARG A 65 -5.01 -13.20 -19.86
N ARG A 66 -5.12 -11.92 -20.21
CA ARG A 66 -4.90 -11.44 -21.58
C ARG A 66 -3.47 -11.73 -22.06
N ILE A 67 -2.47 -11.46 -21.22
CA ILE A 67 -1.06 -11.67 -21.56
C ILE A 67 -0.75 -13.17 -21.72
N HIS A 68 -1.11 -13.99 -20.73
CA HIS A 68 -0.63 -15.37 -20.64
C HIS A 68 -1.57 -16.43 -21.23
N LEU A 69 -2.89 -16.19 -21.24
CA LEU A 69 -3.88 -17.15 -21.79
C LEU A 69 -4.28 -16.81 -23.23
N GLU A 70 -4.55 -15.53 -23.49
CA GLU A 70 -5.00 -15.06 -24.82
C GLU A 70 -3.82 -14.67 -25.70
N GLY A 71 -2.68 -14.33 -25.09
CA GLY A 71 -1.48 -14.03 -25.84
C GLY A 71 -1.40 -12.61 -26.38
N LEU A 72 -2.17 -11.69 -25.81
CA LEU A 72 -2.23 -10.29 -26.20
C LEU A 72 -1.05 -9.53 -25.59
N ALA A 73 -0.38 -8.72 -26.41
CA ALA A 73 0.67 -7.84 -25.92
C ALA A 73 0.12 -6.87 -24.85
N PRO A 74 0.89 -6.57 -23.79
CA PRO A 74 0.53 -5.52 -22.86
C PRO A 74 0.34 -4.21 -23.63
N GLU A 75 -0.83 -3.59 -23.51
CA GLU A 75 -1.07 -2.28 -24.09
C GLU A 75 -0.16 -1.23 -23.42
N PRO A 76 0.52 -0.36 -24.19
CA PRO A 76 1.38 0.69 -23.62
C PRO A 76 0.60 1.57 -22.63
N GLY A 77 1.15 1.77 -21.43
CA GLY A 77 0.53 2.62 -20.40
C GLY A 77 -0.60 1.98 -19.59
N THR A 78 -0.88 0.69 -19.76
CA THR A 78 -1.96 -0.02 -19.01
C THR A 78 -1.57 -0.49 -17.60
N ARG A 79 -0.37 -0.17 -17.15
CA ARG A 79 0.03 -0.40 -15.75
C ARG A 79 -0.68 0.59 -14.86
N GLU A 80 -1.78 0.13 -14.26
CA GLU A 80 -2.52 0.87 -13.24
C GLU A 80 -1.78 0.81 -11.90
N ASN A 81 -0.72 1.60 -11.76
CA ASN A 81 -0.12 1.82 -10.46
C ASN A 81 -1.04 2.72 -9.63
N CYS A 82 -1.13 2.45 -8.33
CA CYS A 82 -2.01 3.15 -7.40
C CYS A 82 -1.24 3.76 -6.23
N LEU A 83 -1.66 4.94 -5.79
CA LEU A 83 -1.16 5.59 -4.58
C LEU A 83 -2.26 5.60 -3.51
N PHE A 84 -2.02 4.91 -2.40
CA PHE A 84 -2.90 4.86 -1.24
C PHE A 84 -2.47 5.93 -0.23
N LEU A 85 -3.34 6.90 0.01
CA LEU A 85 -3.09 8.05 0.86
C LEU A 85 -4.03 8.05 2.06
N GLY A 86 -3.48 8.16 3.27
CA GLY A 86 -4.31 8.32 4.48
C GLY A 86 -3.56 7.97 5.76
N PRO A 87 -4.17 8.17 6.94
CA PRO A 87 -3.45 8.15 8.21
C PRO A 87 -2.81 6.80 8.54
N THR A 88 -1.85 6.80 9.45
CA THR A 88 -1.23 5.57 9.97
C THR A 88 -2.29 4.69 10.63
N GLY A 89 -2.20 3.37 10.41
CA GLY A 89 -3.13 2.42 11.01
C GLY A 89 -4.54 2.41 10.41
N SER A 90 -4.77 3.03 9.24
CA SER A 90 -6.05 2.97 8.51
C SER A 90 -6.28 1.70 7.69
N GLY A 91 -5.26 0.84 7.57
CA GLY A 91 -5.35 -0.45 6.85
C GLY A 91 -4.92 -0.40 5.37
N LYS A 92 -4.07 0.56 4.96
CA LYS A 92 -3.55 0.66 3.57
C LYS A 92 -2.79 -0.60 3.16
N THR A 93 -1.71 -0.91 3.86
CA THR A 93 -0.80 -2.04 3.59
C THR A 93 -1.54 -3.37 3.74
N PHE A 94 -2.34 -3.52 4.80
CA PHE A 94 -3.15 -4.71 5.05
C PHE A 94 -4.16 -4.98 3.92
N LEU A 95 -4.74 -3.95 3.31
CA LEU A 95 -5.63 -4.12 2.15
C LEU A 95 -4.89 -4.75 0.97
N VAL A 96 -3.64 -4.35 0.72
CA VAL A 96 -2.83 -4.90 -0.38
C VAL A 96 -2.51 -6.37 -0.13
N GLU A 97 -2.13 -6.74 1.10
CA GLU A 97 -1.87 -8.13 1.47
C GLU A 97 -3.10 -8.99 1.22
N LEU A 98 -4.27 -8.59 1.73
CA LEU A 98 -5.48 -9.38 1.53
C LEU A 98 -5.85 -9.53 0.06
N LEU A 99 -5.71 -8.47 -0.74
CA LEU A 99 -6.09 -8.51 -2.15
C LEU A 99 -5.17 -9.38 -3.01
N PHE A 100 -3.85 -9.14 -2.94
CA PHE A 100 -2.91 -9.77 -3.87
C PHE A 100 -2.34 -11.08 -3.35
N LYS A 101 -2.10 -11.16 -2.03
CA LYS A 101 -1.53 -12.36 -1.40
C LYS A 101 -2.59 -13.39 -1.05
N GLU A 102 -3.66 -12.99 -0.36
CA GLU A 102 -4.66 -13.94 0.17
C GLU A 102 -5.79 -14.25 -0.83
N ILE A 103 -6.38 -13.22 -1.47
CA ILE A 103 -7.50 -13.41 -2.41
C ILE A 103 -6.99 -13.87 -3.77
N LEU A 104 -6.01 -13.17 -4.33
CA LEU A 104 -5.51 -13.48 -5.67
C LEU A 104 -4.43 -14.58 -5.66
N GLY A 105 -3.61 -14.68 -4.61
CA GLY A 105 -2.57 -15.71 -4.51
C GLY A 105 -1.37 -15.50 -5.44
N VAL A 106 -1.07 -14.26 -5.83
CA VAL A 106 0.12 -13.92 -6.65
C VAL A 106 1.30 -13.48 -5.78
N PRO A 107 2.56 -13.58 -6.27
CA PRO A 107 3.72 -13.11 -5.53
C PRO A 107 3.53 -11.65 -5.12
N THR A 108 3.64 -11.38 -3.83
CA THR A 108 3.37 -10.05 -3.28
C THR A 108 4.41 -9.72 -2.23
N VAL A 109 5.04 -8.56 -2.34
CA VAL A 109 5.98 -8.06 -1.33
C VAL A 109 5.61 -6.66 -0.89
N ILE A 110 5.82 -6.41 0.39
CA ILE A 110 5.79 -5.07 0.97
C ILE A 110 7.21 -4.66 1.28
N VAL A 111 7.60 -3.50 0.80
CA VAL A 111 8.91 -2.90 1.01
C VAL A 111 8.73 -1.55 1.66
N ASP A 112 9.57 -1.26 2.66
CA ASP A 112 9.63 0.05 3.29
C ASP A 112 10.48 0.97 2.41
N ALA A 113 9.87 2.03 1.89
CA ALA A 113 10.53 2.97 1.00
C ALA A 113 11.69 3.72 1.66
N THR A 114 11.72 3.82 3.00
CA THR A 114 12.82 4.47 3.73
C THR A 114 14.13 3.69 3.69
N GLN A 115 14.09 2.40 3.33
CA GLN A 115 15.27 1.55 3.20
C GLN A 115 16.07 1.84 1.92
N PHE A 116 15.45 2.51 0.94
CA PHE A 116 16.10 2.78 -0.33
C PHE A 116 17.10 3.93 -0.24
N SER A 117 18.24 3.74 -0.89
CA SER A 117 19.25 4.78 -1.08
C SER A 117 19.59 4.94 -2.55
N GLU A 118 20.22 6.05 -2.93
CA GLU A 118 20.72 6.21 -4.29
C GLU A 118 21.78 5.14 -4.60
N THR A 119 21.81 4.66 -5.84
CA THR A 119 22.75 3.61 -6.28
C THR A 119 24.19 4.03 -5.96
N GLY A 120 24.91 3.20 -5.20
CA GLY A 120 26.28 3.49 -4.76
C GLY A 120 26.42 4.07 -3.35
N TYR A 121 25.33 4.18 -2.59
CA TYR A 121 25.33 4.54 -1.16
C TYR A 121 25.07 3.34 -0.25
N VAL A 122 25.16 3.54 1.07
CA VAL A 122 24.81 2.54 2.09
C VAL A 122 23.28 2.52 2.22
N GLY A 123 22.66 1.48 1.67
CA GLY A 123 21.21 1.24 1.69
C GLY A 123 20.81 0.30 0.54
N ASP A 124 19.55 -0.09 0.49
CA ASP A 124 19.05 -0.97 -0.58
C ASP A 124 18.85 -0.15 -1.88
N ASP A 125 19.25 -0.71 -3.03
CA ASP A 125 18.86 -0.14 -4.33
C ASP A 125 17.38 -0.42 -4.58
N VAL A 126 16.72 0.46 -5.35
CA VAL A 126 15.29 0.30 -5.67
C VAL A 126 15.03 -1.04 -6.37
N THR A 127 15.97 -1.55 -7.17
CA THR A 127 15.85 -2.85 -7.84
C THR A 127 15.77 -4.05 -6.88
N THR A 128 16.21 -3.91 -5.62
CA THR A 128 16.14 -4.99 -4.61
C THR A 128 14.70 -5.41 -4.28
N MET A 129 13.70 -4.55 -4.54
CA MET A 129 12.30 -4.95 -4.42
C MET A 129 11.94 -6.09 -5.39
N LEU A 130 12.57 -6.14 -6.56
CA LEU A 130 12.40 -7.23 -7.52
C LEU A 130 13.06 -8.51 -7.01
N SER A 131 14.20 -8.41 -6.33
CA SER A 131 14.86 -9.54 -5.66
C SER A 131 13.95 -10.16 -4.59
N ARG A 132 13.34 -9.32 -3.74
CA ARG A 132 12.36 -9.78 -2.73
C ARG A 132 11.14 -10.43 -3.37
N LEU A 133 10.64 -9.86 -4.48
CA LEU A 133 9.51 -10.44 -5.21
C LEU A 133 9.87 -11.78 -5.87
N TYR A 134 11.08 -11.90 -6.42
CA TYR A 134 11.62 -13.13 -6.98
C TYR A 134 11.73 -14.24 -5.93
N GLU A 135 12.21 -13.92 -4.73
CA GLU A 135 12.22 -14.85 -3.60
C GLU A 135 10.80 -15.26 -3.20
N ALA A 136 9.87 -14.31 -3.09
CA ALA A 136 8.46 -14.60 -2.79
C ALA A 136 7.77 -15.45 -3.88
N ALA A 137 8.30 -15.45 -5.10
CA ALA A 137 7.86 -16.30 -6.21
C ALA A 137 8.56 -17.67 -6.24
N GLY A 138 9.40 -18.00 -5.25
CA GLY A 138 10.13 -19.26 -5.18
C GLY A 138 11.26 -19.38 -6.20
N GLY A 139 11.85 -18.26 -6.62
CA GLY A 139 12.93 -18.23 -7.60
C GLY A 139 12.46 -18.31 -9.06
N ASP A 140 11.20 -17.96 -9.34
CA ASP A 140 10.63 -17.92 -10.69
C ASP A 140 10.38 -16.47 -11.12
N ALA A 141 11.28 -15.91 -11.93
CA ALA A 141 11.19 -14.52 -12.37
C ALA A 141 9.97 -14.23 -13.27
N ALA A 142 9.52 -15.22 -14.04
CA ALA A 142 8.35 -15.08 -14.90
C ALA A 142 7.06 -15.08 -14.07
N TRP A 143 7.01 -15.87 -13.00
CA TRP A 143 5.91 -15.83 -12.04
C TRP A 143 5.95 -14.58 -11.15
N ALA A 144 7.13 -14.14 -10.73
CA ALA A 144 7.32 -12.88 -10.01
C ALA A 144 6.74 -11.68 -10.77
N ALA A 145 6.96 -11.62 -12.10
CA ALA A 145 6.40 -10.59 -12.97
C ALA A 145 4.86 -10.51 -12.97
N CYS A 146 4.17 -11.57 -12.55
CA CYS A 146 2.72 -11.61 -12.40
C CYS A 146 2.23 -11.06 -11.04
N GLY A 147 3.14 -10.57 -10.20
CA GLY A 147 2.86 -10.21 -8.81
C GLY A 147 2.43 -8.77 -8.57
N ALA A 148 2.60 -8.34 -7.32
CA ALA A 148 2.43 -6.95 -6.89
C ALA A 148 3.52 -6.52 -5.89
N ILE A 149 3.93 -5.26 -5.97
CA ILE A 149 4.86 -4.64 -5.02
C ILE A 149 4.15 -3.48 -4.32
N CYS A 150 4.15 -3.51 -2.98
CA CYS A 150 3.66 -2.43 -2.14
C CYS A 150 4.84 -1.67 -1.52
N MET A 151 4.98 -0.39 -1.81
CA MET A 151 5.96 0.50 -1.19
C MET A 151 5.29 1.25 -0.03
N ASP A 152 5.53 0.82 1.21
CA ASP A 152 5.06 1.53 2.41
C ASP A 152 5.98 2.70 2.76
N GLU A 153 5.47 3.63 3.57
CA GLU A 153 6.16 4.88 3.93
C GLU A 153 6.62 5.71 2.72
N PHE A 154 5.92 5.61 1.59
CA PHE A 154 6.28 6.29 0.34
C PHE A 154 6.37 7.80 0.53
N ASP A 155 5.56 8.40 1.40
CA ASP A 155 5.59 9.83 1.72
C ASP A 155 6.93 10.31 2.30
N LYS A 156 7.74 9.42 2.88
CA LYS A 156 9.06 9.74 3.43
C LYS A 156 10.14 9.93 2.37
N LEU A 157 9.87 9.55 1.12
CA LEU A 157 10.75 9.85 -0.01
C LEU A 157 10.71 11.33 -0.42
N ALA A 158 9.70 12.08 0.04
CA ALA A 158 9.57 13.49 -0.27
C ALA A 158 10.74 14.29 0.32
N THR A 159 11.35 15.12 -0.51
CA THR A 159 12.47 15.95 -0.07
C THR A 159 11.98 17.15 0.74
N SER A 160 12.60 17.39 1.89
CA SER A 160 12.32 18.58 2.70
C SER A 160 12.82 19.85 2.01
N ARG A 161 11.97 20.88 1.86
CA ARG A 161 12.35 22.18 1.26
C ARG A 161 13.49 22.91 1.99
N SER A 162 13.81 22.54 3.23
CA SER A 162 14.90 23.14 4.02
C SER A 162 16.28 22.92 3.39
N ASP A 163 16.47 21.83 2.64
CA ASP A 163 17.77 21.50 2.04
C ASP A 163 17.99 22.22 0.69
N ALA A 164 16.92 22.75 0.09
CA ALA A 164 16.98 23.50 -1.16
C ALA A 164 17.42 24.97 -0.99
N ARG A 165 17.58 25.47 0.25
CA ARG A 165 18.10 26.83 0.50
C ARG A 165 19.61 26.88 0.73
N PHE A 166 20.30 25.74 0.68
CA PHE A 166 21.76 25.67 0.83
C PHE A 166 22.49 25.31 -0.47
N SER A 167 21.95 25.66 -1.64
CA SER A 167 22.67 25.50 -2.91
C SER A 167 23.23 26.83 -3.42
N GLY A 168 24.15 27.40 -2.62
CA GLY A 168 25.08 28.46 -3.04
C GLY A 168 26.48 27.94 -3.38
N GLN A 169 26.70 26.63 -3.37
CA GLN A 169 27.97 26.00 -3.75
C GLN A 169 27.69 24.75 -4.58
N GLN A 170 28.14 24.78 -5.84
CA GLN A 170 28.20 23.59 -6.68
C GLN A 170 29.11 22.55 -6.01
N THR A 171 28.70 21.28 -6.04
CA THR A 171 29.40 20.04 -5.62
C THR A 171 29.07 19.38 -4.26
N THR A 172 28.00 19.74 -3.56
CA THR A 172 27.52 18.92 -2.43
C THR A 172 26.42 17.95 -2.85
N LYS A 173 26.85 16.69 -2.98
CA LYS A 173 26.14 15.40 -3.03
C LYS A 173 24.72 15.39 -2.45
N ASP A 174 23.80 14.76 -3.18
CA ASP A 174 22.35 14.84 -2.96
C ASP A 174 21.87 13.79 -1.94
N VAL A 175 21.80 14.13 -0.65
CA VAL A 175 21.28 13.26 0.44
C VAL A 175 19.74 13.41 0.59
N SER A 176 19.08 13.88 -0.46
CA SER A 176 17.78 14.55 -0.37
C SER A 176 16.57 13.64 -0.70
N GLY A 177 16.80 12.36 -1.06
CA GLY A 177 15.74 11.44 -1.51
C GLY A 177 15.38 11.56 -3.01
N PHE A 178 15.83 12.62 -3.70
CA PHE A 178 15.58 12.81 -5.14
C PHE A 178 16.18 11.69 -6.01
N GLY A 179 17.36 11.18 -5.64
CA GLY A 179 18.00 10.05 -6.34
C GLY A 179 17.10 8.81 -6.35
N VAL A 180 16.54 8.46 -5.19
CA VAL A 180 15.60 7.34 -5.04
C VAL A 180 14.33 7.56 -5.86
N GLN A 181 13.76 8.77 -5.82
CA GLN A 181 12.58 9.11 -6.63
C GLN A 181 12.84 8.95 -8.14
N ARG A 182 14.03 9.31 -8.63
CA ARG A 182 14.42 9.11 -10.05
C ARG A 182 14.60 7.64 -10.40
N SER A 183 15.25 6.87 -9.53
CA SER A 183 15.39 5.41 -9.73
C SER A 183 14.03 4.71 -9.78
N LEU A 184 13.10 5.09 -8.89
CA LEU A 184 11.71 4.62 -8.93
C LEU A 184 10.99 5.01 -10.22
N LEU A 185 11.11 6.27 -10.66
CA LEU A 185 10.52 6.71 -11.92
C LEU A 185 11.03 5.88 -13.09
N ASN A 186 12.33 5.61 -13.15
CA ASN A 186 12.91 4.75 -14.19
C ASN A 186 12.35 3.33 -14.13
N LEU A 187 12.28 2.72 -12.94
CA LEU A 187 11.72 1.38 -12.75
C LEU A 187 10.26 1.30 -13.17
N LEU A 188 9.42 2.23 -12.72
CA LEU A 188 8.00 2.31 -13.08
C LEU A 188 7.77 2.62 -14.58
N SER A 189 8.78 3.14 -15.28
CA SER A 189 8.76 3.37 -16.73
C SER A 189 9.16 2.16 -17.53
N ALA A 190 10.08 1.37 -17.00
CA ALA A 190 10.73 0.35 -17.79
C ALA A 190 9.76 -0.82 -18.03
N PRO A 191 9.71 -1.38 -19.25
CA PRO A 191 8.99 -2.63 -19.50
C PRO A 191 9.75 -3.83 -18.93
N ARG A 192 11.04 -3.66 -18.63
CA ARG A 192 11.91 -4.67 -18.03
C ARG A 192 12.95 -4.00 -17.15
N ALA A 193 13.42 -4.68 -16.12
CA ALA A 193 14.58 -4.25 -15.35
C ALA A 193 15.43 -5.45 -14.94
N ASP A 194 16.73 -5.21 -14.81
CA ASP A 194 17.66 -6.19 -14.28
C ASP A 194 17.71 -6.06 -12.75
N PHE A 195 17.80 -7.20 -12.05
CA PHE A 195 17.86 -7.25 -10.60
C PHE A 195 18.87 -8.31 -10.13
N PRO A 196 19.50 -8.12 -8.96
CA PRO A 196 20.36 -9.15 -8.38
C PRO A 196 19.47 -10.27 -7.76
N PRO A 197 19.66 -11.55 -8.11
CA PRO A 197 18.84 -12.63 -7.55
C PRO A 197 19.18 -12.94 -6.07
N ASP A 198 20.39 -12.61 -5.63
CA ASP A 198 20.85 -12.82 -4.25
C ASP A 198 20.92 -11.51 -3.46
N PHE A 199 20.65 -11.59 -2.16
CA PHE A 199 20.77 -10.45 -1.25
C PHE A 199 22.23 -10.18 -0.88
N GLY A 200 22.66 -8.93 -1.05
CA GLY A 200 23.92 -8.42 -0.53
C GLY A 200 24.79 -7.69 -1.55
N PHE A 201 25.60 -6.75 -1.05
CA PHE A 201 26.52 -5.92 -1.82
C PHE A 201 27.63 -6.69 -2.57
N THR A 202 27.73 -8.01 -2.34
CA THR A 202 28.72 -8.90 -2.95
C THR A 202 28.09 -9.98 -3.82
N SER A 203 26.85 -9.78 -4.31
CA SER A 203 26.24 -10.70 -5.27
C SER A 203 27.21 -10.94 -6.44
N ARG A 204 27.69 -12.19 -6.54
CA ARG A 204 28.53 -12.66 -7.64
C ARG A 204 27.69 -13.20 -8.80
N THR A 205 26.39 -13.32 -8.57
CA THR A 205 25.45 -13.83 -9.55
C THR A 205 25.12 -12.71 -10.53
N PRO A 206 25.25 -12.96 -11.85
CA PRO A 206 24.87 -11.98 -12.85
C PRO A 206 23.43 -11.48 -12.63
N PRO A 207 23.17 -10.17 -12.80
CA PRO A 207 21.81 -9.64 -12.76
C PRO A 207 20.89 -10.41 -13.72
N MET A 208 19.68 -10.70 -13.26
CA MET A 208 18.67 -11.38 -14.05
C MET A 208 17.63 -10.37 -14.56
N PRO A 209 17.18 -10.45 -15.82
CA PRO A 209 16.11 -9.61 -16.31
C PRO A 209 14.74 -10.05 -15.76
N MET A 210 13.89 -9.10 -15.39
CA MET A 210 12.47 -9.31 -15.08
C MET A 210 11.58 -8.44 -15.98
N GLU A 211 10.50 -9.02 -16.48
CA GLU A 211 9.44 -8.31 -17.20
C GLU A 211 8.55 -7.56 -16.19
N LEU A 212 8.21 -6.30 -16.48
CA LEU A 212 7.50 -5.43 -15.54
C LEU A 212 6.14 -4.94 -16.05
N SER A 213 5.71 -5.31 -17.26
CA SER A 213 4.45 -4.87 -17.87
C SER A 213 3.22 -5.45 -17.17
N ALA A 214 3.31 -6.67 -16.66
CA ALA A 214 2.24 -7.31 -15.90
C ALA A 214 2.23 -6.89 -14.41
N LEU A 215 3.39 -6.54 -13.86
CA LEU A 215 3.60 -6.21 -12.45
C LEU A 215 2.83 -4.95 -12.03
N THR A 216 2.15 -5.01 -10.89
CA THR A 216 1.46 -3.84 -10.29
C THR A 216 2.29 -3.23 -9.16
N PHE A 217 2.47 -1.91 -9.19
CA PHE A 217 3.07 -1.17 -8.08
C PHE A 217 2.01 -0.38 -7.31
N ILE A 218 2.05 -0.48 -5.99
CA ILE A 218 1.17 0.25 -5.07
C ILE A 218 2.06 1.02 -4.10
N ALA A 219 1.90 2.34 -4.05
CA ALA A 219 2.55 3.17 -3.04
C ALA A 219 1.58 3.43 -1.89
N CYS A 220 2.06 3.39 -0.65
CA CYS A 220 1.28 3.71 0.55
C CYS A 220 2.01 4.82 1.32
N GLY A 221 1.28 5.84 1.75
CA GLY A 221 1.86 6.90 2.59
C GLY A 221 0.83 7.61 3.46
N ALA A 222 1.31 8.22 4.54
CA ALA A 222 0.47 9.03 5.43
C ALA A 222 0.22 10.43 4.86
N PHE A 223 1.26 11.03 4.25
CA PHE A 223 1.23 12.37 3.67
C PHE A 223 0.73 13.42 4.67
N SER A 224 1.19 13.33 5.91
CA SER A 224 0.92 14.32 6.96
C SER A 224 1.41 15.70 6.47
N GLY A 225 0.50 16.67 6.35
CA GLY A 225 0.81 18.03 5.87
C GLY A 225 0.38 18.34 4.44
N LEU A 226 0.03 17.33 3.62
CA LEU A 226 -0.42 17.56 2.24
C LEU A 226 -1.68 18.41 2.17
N LYS A 227 -2.60 18.26 3.15
CA LYS A 227 -3.81 19.10 3.27
C LYS A 227 -3.48 20.58 3.45
N HIS A 228 -2.51 20.92 4.31
CA HIS A 228 -2.07 22.29 4.50
C HIS A 228 -1.48 22.88 3.21
N THR A 229 -0.70 22.08 2.48
CA THR A 229 -0.13 22.48 1.18
C THR A 229 -1.20 22.71 0.11
N ALA A 230 -2.27 21.91 0.12
CA ALA A 230 -3.42 22.07 -0.78
C ALA A 230 -4.30 23.27 -0.41
N GLU A 231 -4.52 23.54 0.88
CA GLU A 231 -5.29 24.69 1.36
C GLU A 231 -4.57 26.02 1.06
N GLU A 232 -3.23 26.06 1.18
CA GLU A 232 -2.43 27.19 0.69
C GLU A 232 -2.62 27.46 -0.81
N LEU A 233 -2.80 26.41 -1.63
CA LEU A 233 -3.07 26.55 -3.06
C LEU A 233 -4.46 27.14 -3.32
N GLY A 234 -5.48 26.71 -2.59
CA GLY A 234 -6.85 27.23 -2.70
C GLY A 234 -7.01 28.67 -2.20
N GLY A 235 -6.26 29.05 -1.16
CA GLY A 235 -6.31 30.40 -0.54
C GLY A 235 -5.70 31.53 -1.37
N HIS A 236 -4.96 31.22 -2.44
CA HIS A 236 -4.37 32.22 -3.33
C HIS A 236 -5.27 32.66 -4.49
N LYS A 237 -6.46 32.07 -4.67
CA LYS A 237 -7.40 32.50 -5.72
C LYS A 237 -8.14 33.81 -5.42
N GLU A 238 -8.09 34.37 -4.20
CA GLU A 238 -8.86 35.58 -3.83
C GLU A 238 -8.05 36.84 -3.47
N ARG A 239 -6.75 36.94 -3.82
CA ARG A 239 -6.00 38.19 -3.58
C ARG A 239 -5.08 38.59 -4.74
N MET A 240 -5.66 39.29 -5.73
CA MET A 240 -5.17 40.51 -6.40
C MET A 240 -5.69 40.59 -7.84
N GLY A 241 -6.48 41.62 -8.15
CA GLY A 241 -6.85 41.96 -9.52
C GLY A 241 -7.93 43.04 -9.61
N PHE A 242 -7.52 44.31 -9.53
CA PHE A 242 -8.36 45.44 -9.91
C PHE A 242 -8.72 45.37 -11.40
N GLY A 243 -10.03 45.34 -11.71
CA GLY A 243 -10.69 45.80 -12.94
C GLY A 243 -10.20 45.34 -14.31
N ARG A 244 -10.94 44.44 -14.98
CA ARG A 244 -11.42 44.63 -16.38
C ARG A 244 -12.44 43.58 -16.81
N GLU A 245 -13.27 44.00 -17.76
CA GLU A 245 -14.48 43.38 -18.31
C GLU A 245 -14.34 41.94 -18.84
N THR A 246 -15.48 41.24 -18.74
CA THR A 246 -15.78 39.93 -19.32
C THR A 246 -15.62 39.93 -20.84
N GLY A 247 -14.54 39.34 -21.34
CA GLY A 247 -14.35 39.00 -22.75
C GLY A 247 -14.39 37.49 -22.96
N LYS A 248 -15.44 37.00 -23.63
CA LYS A 248 -15.55 35.63 -24.16
C LYS A 248 -14.32 35.28 -25.02
N ARG A 249 -13.73 34.11 -24.79
CA ARG A 249 -12.93 33.40 -25.80
C ARG A 249 -13.24 31.92 -25.76
N GLU A 250 -13.84 31.46 -26.85
CA GLU A 250 -14.01 30.05 -27.20
C GLU A 250 -12.74 29.47 -27.82
N THR A 251 -12.41 28.28 -27.32
CA THR A 251 -11.77 27.11 -27.97
C THR A 251 -10.34 27.20 -28.50
N ALA A 252 -9.44 26.42 -27.88
CA ALA A 252 -8.65 25.40 -28.59
C ALA A 252 -8.04 24.36 -27.61
N ILE A 253 -8.59 23.14 -27.64
CA ILE A 253 -7.87 21.85 -27.69
C ILE A 253 -6.77 21.65 -26.62
N ALA A 254 -7.18 21.45 -25.37
CA ALA A 254 -6.50 20.63 -24.38
C ALA A 254 -7.55 20.26 -23.32
N GLU A 255 -8.21 19.14 -23.59
CA GLU A 255 -9.35 18.62 -22.84
C GLU A 255 -8.94 18.36 -21.38
N LYS A 256 -9.38 19.26 -20.49
CA LYS A 256 -9.65 19.04 -19.06
C LYS A 256 -8.87 17.88 -18.43
N VAL A 257 -7.57 18.07 -18.19
CA VAL A 257 -7.00 17.55 -16.95
C VAL A 257 -7.83 18.24 -15.87
N THR A 258 -8.73 17.52 -15.20
CA THR A 258 -9.65 18.09 -14.21
C THR A 258 -8.84 18.94 -13.24
N ASP A 259 -9.30 20.16 -12.93
CA ASP A 259 -8.57 21.09 -12.06
C ASP A 259 -8.07 20.40 -10.77
N ASP A 260 -8.83 19.45 -10.24
CA ASP A 260 -8.46 18.57 -9.12
C ASP A 260 -7.16 17.77 -9.31
N GLN A 261 -6.88 17.24 -10.50
CA GLN A 261 -5.66 16.48 -10.80
C GLN A 261 -4.43 17.40 -10.93
N LEU A 262 -4.62 18.60 -11.49
CA LEU A 262 -3.58 19.64 -11.55
C LEU A 262 -3.25 20.14 -10.14
N GLU A 263 -4.27 20.42 -9.33
CA GLU A 263 -4.13 20.84 -7.93
C GLU A 263 -3.45 19.75 -7.08
N GLN A 264 -3.80 18.48 -7.26
CA GLN A 264 -3.15 17.35 -6.58
C GLN A 264 -1.68 17.20 -6.97
N THR A 265 -1.35 17.18 -8.27
CA THR A 265 0.05 17.06 -8.72
C THR A 265 0.90 18.22 -8.20
N THR A 266 0.34 19.43 -8.20
CA THR A 266 1.00 20.62 -7.63
C THR A 266 1.19 20.49 -6.12
N ALA A 267 0.23 19.91 -5.39
CA ALA A 267 0.36 19.67 -3.96
C ALA A 267 1.48 18.68 -3.65
N PHE A 268 1.58 17.55 -4.37
CA PHE A 268 2.70 16.60 -4.19
C PHE A 268 4.05 17.21 -4.57
N ALA A 269 4.10 18.03 -5.61
CA ALA A 269 5.32 18.75 -5.98
C ALA A 269 5.80 19.68 -4.86
N ARG A 270 4.87 20.43 -4.25
CA ARG A 270 5.16 21.27 -3.09
C ARG A 270 5.53 20.45 -1.84
N TYR A 271 4.97 19.25 -1.70
CA TYR A 271 5.29 18.31 -0.62
C TYR A 271 6.72 17.76 -0.73
N GLY A 272 7.31 17.75 -1.93
CA GLY A 272 8.70 17.32 -2.17
C GLY A 272 8.85 16.16 -3.16
N PHE A 273 7.81 15.85 -3.94
CA PHE A 273 7.88 14.83 -4.98
C PHE A 273 8.15 15.41 -6.37
N ILE A 274 8.85 14.64 -7.20
CA ILE A 274 8.95 14.90 -8.63
C ILE A 274 7.58 14.66 -9.28
N PRO A 275 6.98 15.63 -9.99
CA PRO A 275 5.68 15.49 -10.66
C PRO A 275 5.60 14.27 -11.58
N GLU A 276 6.68 13.98 -12.30
CA GLU A 276 6.80 12.86 -13.24
C GLU A 276 6.64 11.50 -12.55
N LEU A 277 7.14 11.37 -11.30
CA LEU A 277 6.96 10.16 -10.49
C LEU A 277 5.50 10.01 -10.06
N ILE A 278 4.89 11.08 -9.55
CA ILE A 278 3.48 11.07 -9.15
C ILE A 278 2.57 10.76 -10.35
N GLY A 279 2.90 11.29 -11.52
CA GLY A 279 2.20 10.99 -12.78
C GLY A 279 2.24 9.51 -13.18
N ARG A 280 3.09 8.68 -12.58
CA ARG A 280 3.07 7.21 -12.80
C ARG A 280 2.03 6.48 -11.98
N PHE A 281 1.42 7.13 -11.00
CA PHE A 281 0.30 6.60 -10.24
C PHE A 281 -1.01 7.10 -10.85
N SER A 282 -1.56 6.29 -11.76
CA SER A 282 -2.80 6.58 -12.50
C SER A 282 -4.02 6.83 -11.62
N ARG A 283 -3.99 6.37 -10.37
CA ARG A 283 -5.09 6.51 -9.42
C ARG A 283 -4.57 6.74 -8.01
N ILE A 284 -5.12 7.77 -7.36
CA ILE A 284 -4.92 8.04 -5.95
C ILE A 284 -6.19 7.60 -5.20
N VAL A 285 -6.02 6.80 -4.16
CA VAL A 285 -7.10 6.27 -3.33
C VAL A 285 -6.91 6.77 -1.91
N SER A 286 -7.90 7.51 -1.41
CA SER A 286 -7.86 8.09 -0.07
C SER A 286 -8.47 7.15 0.97
N PHE A 287 -7.81 7.07 2.12
CA PHE A 287 -8.24 6.34 3.31
C PHE A 287 -8.54 7.34 4.41
N SER A 288 -9.64 7.10 5.12
CA SER A 288 -10.08 7.94 6.24
C SER A 288 -9.53 7.44 7.57
N PRO A 289 -9.43 8.29 8.61
CA PRO A 289 -9.26 7.82 9.99
C PRO A 289 -10.35 6.82 10.36
N LEU A 290 -10.00 5.80 11.16
CA LEU A 290 -10.96 4.81 11.63
C LEU A 290 -11.76 5.38 12.80
N ASP A 291 -13.10 5.26 12.72
CA ASP A 291 -13.99 5.64 13.81
C ASP A 291 -14.05 4.60 14.94
N ALA A 292 -14.64 4.97 16.07
CA ALA A 292 -14.80 4.09 17.24
C ALA A 292 -15.51 2.78 16.89
N GLN A 293 -16.55 2.85 16.06
CA GLN A 293 -17.35 1.69 15.66
C GLN A 293 -16.52 0.70 14.85
N THR A 294 -15.74 1.20 13.88
CA THR A 294 -14.88 0.38 13.03
C THR A 294 -13.73 -0.22 13.83
N LEU A 295 -13.11 0.56 14.72
CA LEU A 295 -12.09 0.07 15.64
C LEU A 295 -12.63 -1.02 16.58
N GLY A 296 -13.84 -0.86 17.09
CA GLY A 296 -14.50 -1.90 17.90
C GLY A 296 -14.72 -3.19 17.13
N LYS A 297 -15.17 -3.12 15.87
CA LYS A 297 -15.28 -4.31 15.00
C LYS A 297 -13.93 -4.97 14.74
N ILE A 298 -12.87 -4.18 14.50
CA ILE A 298 -11.52 -4.71 14.29
C ILE A 298 -11.00 -5.40 15.56
N LEU A 299 -11.25 -4.81 16.73
CA LEU A 299 -10.89 -5.38 18.03
C LEU A 299 -11.55 -6.75 18.21
N GLU A 300 -12.86 -6.84 17.96
CA GLU A 300 -13.62 -8.07 18.12
C GLU A 300 -13.25 -9.15 17.10
N ASP A 301 -13.31 -8.81 15.82
CA ASP A 301 -13.26 -9.82 14.76
C ASP A 301 -11.85 -10.33 14.50
N ASN A 302 -10.82 -9.53 14.82
CA ASN A 302 -9.44 -9.84 14.47
C ASN A 302 -8.51 -9.90 15.69
N VAL A 303 -8.51 -8.86 16.53
CA VAL A 303 -7.51 -8.74 17.59
C VAL A 303 -7.80 -9.74 18.72
N LEU A 304 -9.02 -9.73 19.26
CA LEU A 304 -9.41 -10.59 20.38
C LEU A 304 -9.38 -12.07 20.02
N ARG A 305 -9.90 -12.45 18.85
CA ARG A 305 -9.91 -13.85 18.41
C ARG A 305 -8.54 -14.53 18.41
N ALA A 306 -7.46 -13.79 18.13
CA ALA A 306 -6.11 -14.35 18.17
C ALA A 306 -5.72 -14.75 19.60
N TYR A 307 -6.02 -13.88 20.57
CA TYR A 307 -5.71 -14.10 21.99
C TYR A 307 -6.67 -15.08 22.67
N GLU A 308 -7.94 -15.10 22.28
CA GLU A 308 -8.89 -16.12 22.73
C GLU A 308 -8.41 -17.52 22.38
N ARG A 309 -7.84 -17.71 21.17
CA ARG A 309 -7.23 -18.98 20.76
C ARG A 309 -5.96 -19.29 21.54
N GLU A 310 -5.12 -18.31 21.79
CA GLU A 310 -3.91 -18.47 22.60
C GLU A 310 -4.25 -18.98 24.02
N PHE A 311 -5.15 -18.29 24.72
CA PHE A 311 -5.62 -18.72 26.04
C PHE A 311 -6.30 -20.09 26.00
N ALA A 312 -7.08 -20.37 24.96
CA ALA A 312 -7.73 -21.68 24.80
C ALA A 312 -6.72 -22.83 24.64
N HIS A 313 -5.54 -22.60 24.05
CA HIS A 313 -4.48 -23.62 23.99
C HIS A 313 -3.88 -23.92 25.36
N GLU A 314 -3.91 -22.96 26.27
CA GLU A 314 -3.53 -23.13 27.69
C GLU A 314 -4.69 -23.70 28.53
N GLY A 315 -5.82 -24.05 27.92
CA GLY A 315 -7.01 -24.55 28.61
C GLY A 315 -7.83 -23.45 29.32
N LEU A 316 -7.53 -22.18 29.06
CA LEU A 316 -8.17 -21.02 29.69
C LEU A 316 -9.23 -20.41 28.77
N THR A 317 -10.36 -20.02 29.34
CA THR A 317 -11.36 -19.19 28.64
C THR A 317 -11.06 -17.72 28.89
N LEU A 318 -10.68 -16.96 27.85
CA LEU A 318 -10.50 -15.51 27.95
C LEU A 318 -11.84 -14.78 27.79
N VAL A 319 -12.19 -13.92 28.76
CA VAL A 319 -13.36 -13.05 28.69
C VAL A 319 -12.94 -11.59 28.84
N VAL A 320 -13.05 -10.81 27.77
CA VAL A 320 -12.81 -9.35 27.84
C VAL A 320 -14.15 -8.64 27.94
N GLU A 321 -14.39 -7.93 29.05
CA GLU A 321 -15.67 -7.25 29.26
C GLU A 321 -15.91 -6.09 28.28
N PRO A 322 -17.17 -5.78 27.93
CA PRO A 322 -17.50 -4.68 27.03
C PRO A 322 -16.88 -3.34 27.43
N THR A 323 -16.86 -3.03 28.73
CA THR A 323 -16.25 -1.80 29.28
C THR A 323 -14.74 -1.73 29.02
N VAL A 324 -14.03 -2.87 29.08
CA VAL A 324 -12.61 -2.96 28.72
C VAL A 324 -12.42 -2.78 27.22
N ARG A 325 -13.30 -3.35 26.39
CA ARG A 325 -13.25 -3.18 24.92
C ARG A 325 -13.43 -1.71 24.53
N GLU A 326 -14.42 -1.04 25.11
CA GLU A 326 -14.66 0.39 24.93
C GLU A 326 -13.46 1.23 25.39
N TRP A 327 -12.87 0.90 26.54
CA TRP A 327 -11.66 1.55 27.05
C TRP A 327 -10.47 1.39 26.10
N VAL A 328 -10.27 0.20 25.51
CA VAL A 328 -9.21 -0.04 24.50
C VAL A 328 -9.43 0.82 23.26
N VAL A 329 -10.66 0.86 22.74
CA VAL A 329 -11.01 1.68 21.56
C VAL A 329 -10.81 3.17 21.83
N ALA A 330 -11.28 3.67 22.98
CA ALA A 330 -11.15 5.07 23.37
C ALA A 330 -9.66 5.48 23.47
N ARG A 331 -8.82 4.62 24.04
CA ARG A 331 -7.36 4.87 24.10
C ARG A 331 -6.70 4.84 22.72
N ALA A 332 -7.09 3.92 21.84
CA ALA A 332 -6.54 3.85 20.48
C ALA A 332 -6.87 5.12 19.68
N LEU A 333 -8.09 5.64 19.80
CA LEU A 333 -8.50 6.92 19.22
C LEU A 333 -7.69 8.09 19.76
N LYS A 334 -7.56 8.20 21.09
CA LYS A 334 -6.80 9.29 21.73
C LYS A 334 -5.33 9.34 21.32
N ARG A 335 -4.74 8.19 20.97
CA ARG A 335 -3.35 8.07 20.50
C ARG A 335 -3.18 8.31 19.00
N GLU A 336 -4.26 8.46 18.23
CA GLU A 336 -4.24 8.66 16.77
C GLU A 336 -3.41 7.60 16.00
N THR A 337 -3.34 6.38 16.53
CA THR A 337 -2.53 5.28 15.96
C THR A 337 -3.35 4.31 15.10
N GLY A 338 -4.66 4.58 14.95
CA GLY A 338 -5.59 3.72 14.21
C GLY A 338 -5.67 2.30 14.79
N ALA A 339 -5.83 1.30 13.93
CA ALA A 339 -5.96 -0.10 14.36
C ALA A 339 -4.70 -0.65 15.06
N ARG A 340 -3.51 -0.10 14.76
CA ARG A 340 -2.26 -0.47 15.44
C ARG A 340 -2.33 -0.16 16.95
N GLY A 341 -3.07 0.88 17.33
CA GLY A 341 -3.29 1.29 18.72
C GLY A 341 -4.09 0.31 19.57
N LEU A 342 -4.92 -0.53 18.94
CA LEU A 342 -5.74 -1.53 19.65
C LEU A 342 -4.86 -2.56 20.35
N ARG A 343 -3.98 -3.22 19.59
CA ARG A 343 -3.00 -4.18 20.14
C ARG A 343 -2.08 -3.53 21.16
N ALA A 344 -1.52 -2.36 20.85
CA ALA A 344 -0.63 -1.63 21.77
C ALA A 344 -1.30 -1.25 23.12
N THR A 345 -2.63 -1.27 23.18
CA THR A 345 -3.39 -0.97 24.40
C THR A 345 -3.83 -2.26 25.12
N LEU A 346 -4.25 -3.28 24.37
CA LEU A 346 -4.76 -4.54 24.92
C LEU A 346 -3.64 -5.49 25.38
N VAL A 347 -2.58 -5.64 24.59
CA VAL A 347 -1.51 -6.64 24.81
C VAL A 347 -0.91 -6.56 26.21
N PRO A 348 -0.54 -5.38 26.74
CA PRO A 348 0.01 -5.32 28.09
C PRO A 348 -0.95 -5.78 29.19
N GLN A 349 -2.26 -5.78 28.96
CA GLN A 349 -3.24 -6.32 29.91
C GLN A 349 -3.31 -7.85 29.82
N LEU A 350 -3.25 -8.38 28.61
CA LEU A 350 -3.22 -9.82 28.37
C LEU A 350 -1.91 -10.46 28.83
N GLU A 351 -0.77 -9.79 28.66
CA GLU A 351 0.53 -10.27 29.15
C GLU A 351 0.54 -10.44 30.68
N ARG A 352 -0.10 -9.52 31.42
CA ARG A 352 -0.26 -9.64 32.88
C ARG A 352 -1.10 -10.86 33.23
N ALA A 353 -2.26 -10.98 32.58
CA ALA A 353 -3.15 -12.12 32.77
C ALA A 353 -2.48 -13.47 32.41
N ALA A 354 -1.69 -13.51 31.34
CA ALA A 354 -0.94 -14.68 30.94
C ALA A 354 0.18 -15.01 31.93
N TYR A 355 0.95 -14.00 32.38
CA TYR A 355 1.98 -14.18 33.39
C TYR A 355 1.44 -14.78 34.69
N ASP A 356 0.26 -14.35 35.11
CA ASP A 356 -0.37 -14.80 36.35
C ASP A 356 -0.99 -16.19 36.23
N HIS A 357 -1.46 -16.64 35.05
CA HIS A 357 -2.31 -17.84 34.93
C HIS A 357 -1.85 -18.93 33.96
N PHE A 358 -0.90 -18.65 33.05
CA PHE A 358 -0.43 -19.69 32.13
C PHE A 358 0.32 -20.79 32.89
N GLY A 359 -0.03 -22.04 32.61
CA GLY A 359 0.49 -23.21 33.33
C GLY A 359 -0.10 -23.44 34.72
N GLU A 360 -1.07 -22.65 35.18
CA GLU A 360 -1.76 -22.90 36.45
C GLU A 360 -2.91 -23.92 36.29
N PRO A 361 -2.93 -25.02 37.06
CA PRO A 361 -3.90 -26.11 36.86
C PRO A 361 -5.31 -25.83 37.41
N GLN A 362 -5.54 -24.69 38.09
CA GLN A 362 -6.79 -24.44 38.83
C GLN A 362 -7.66 -23.32 38.26
N VAL A 363 -7.20 -22.60 37.23
CA VAL A 363 -7.98 -21.51 36.62
C VAL A 363 -8.65 -22.01 35.36
N ALA A 364 -9.96 -21.82 35.24
CA ALA A 364 -10.71 -22.19 34.03
C ALA A 364 -11.02 -20.96 33.17
N THR A 365 -11.26 -19.81 33.82
CA THR A 365 -11.65 -18.57 33.13
C THR A 365 -10.81 -17.41 33.59
N VAL A 366 -10.27 -16.65 32.64
CA VAL A 366 -9.56 -15.40 32.87
C VAL A 366 -10.38 -14.25 32.31
N ARG A 367 -10.81 -13.34 33.19
CA ARG A 367 -11.67 -12.22 32.85
C ARG A 367 -10.92 -10.90 33.01
N LEU A 368 -10.93 -10.07 31.97
CA LEU A 368 -10.47 -8.68 32.05
C LEU A 368 -11.67 -7.78 32.36
N VAL A 369 -11.59 -7.08 33.49
CA VAL A 369 -12.60 -6.13 33.98
C VAL A 369 -12.03 -4.73 34.10
N LEU A 370 -12.87 -3.71 33.97
CA LEU A 370 -12.46 -2.31 34.17
C LEU A 370 -12.83 -1.87 35.60
N ASP A 371 -11.82 -1.50 36.39
CA ASP A 371 -11.99 -0.94 37.73
C ASP A 371 -11.45 0.51 37.76
N GLY A 372 -12.36 1.48 37.74
CA GLY A 372 -12.04 2.88 37.51
C GLY A 372 -11.41 3.10 36.13
N GLU A 373 -10.15 3.53 36.10
CA GLU A 373 -9.38 3.72 34.86
C GLU A 373 -8.38 2.58 34.57
N GLN A 374 -8.34 1.55 35.41
CA GLN A 374 -7.39 0.44 35.31
C GLN A 374 -8.08 -0.86 34.92
N VAL A 375 -7.48 -1.59 33.99
CA VAL A 375 -7.91 -2.95 33.67
C VAL A 375 -7.31 -3.90 34.70
N ARG A 376 -8.13 -4.77 35.27
CA ARG A 376 -7.75 -5.81 36.22
C ARG A 376 -8.11 -7.19 35.67
N THR A 377 -7.34 -8.18 36.08
CA THR A 377 -7.60 -9.58 35.78
C THR A 377 -8.32 -10.22 36.96
N VAL A 378 -9.39 -10.96 36.67
CA VAL A 378 -10.13 -11.78 37.63
C VAL A 378 -10.12 -13.20 37.09
N ALA A 379 -9.64 -14.15 37.88
CA ALA A 379 -9.59 -15.56 37.53
C ALA A 379 -10.60 -16.36 38.36
N GLU A 380 -11.29 -17.29 37.70
CA GLU A 380 -12.31 -18.19 38.27
C GLU A 380 -12.07 -19.66 37.88
#